data_AF-A0AAW0EHX3-F1
#
_entry.id   AF-A0AAW0EHX3-F1
#
_cell.length_a   1.000
_cell.length_b   1.000
_cell.length_c   1.000
_cell.angle_alpha   90.00
_cell.angle_beta   90.00
_cell.angle_gamma   90.00
#
_symmetry.space_group_name_H-M   'P 1'
#
loop_
_entity.id
_entity.type
_entity.pdbx_description
1 polymer ?
#
loop_
_entity_poly.entity_id
_entity_poly.type
_entity_poly.pdbx_seq_one_letter_code
_entity_poly.pdbx_strand_id
1 'polypeptide(L)'
;MASAAFVDTPFAYDSASPSEPRTPESASSASEQSNASPIENYIGDAKRSKLTDRRPWTHSLEKALFNPFELSMLGVSQRRPIYIASLEAYIDRLHAQLEGLGPEFYPIALNEFGRLKGSGVRTSKGQLASLHHEIIQAHKHLLELQRMNEGLVKTSHAEK
;
A
#
# COMPACT_ATOMS: atom_id res chain seq x y z
N MET A 1 -46.33 20.55 3.98
CA MET A 1 -45.20 21.27 4.60
C MET A 1 -45.04 20.76 6.03
N ALA A 2 -44.02 19.95 6.29
CA ALA A 2 -43.56 19.63 7.63
C ALA A 2 -42.03 19.48 7.54
N SER A 3 -41.35 20.14 8.46
CA SER A 3 -39.92 20.47 8.46
C SER A 3 -39.21 19.73 9.59
N ALA A 4 -37.91 19.47 9.37
CA ALA A 4 -36.86 19.07 10.33
C ALA A 4 -36.98 17.64 10.94
N ALA A 5 -35.91 16.91 11.26
CA ALA A 5 -34.55 17.34 11.57
C ALA A 5 -33.50 16.27 11.20
N PHE A 6 -32.37 16.74 10.68
CA PHE A 6 -31.09 16.05 10.55
C PHE A 6 -30.49 15.89 11.96
N VAL A 7 -30.36 14.66 12.44
CA VAL A 7 -29.71 14.36 13.73
C VAL A 7 -28.27 13.96 13.45
N ASP A 8 -27.39 14.92 13.71
CA ASP A 8 -25.95 14.79 13.78
C ASP A 8 -25.58 13.94 15.01
N THR A 9 -24.99 12.77 14.81
CA THR A 9 -24.54 11.90 15.91
C THR A 9 -23.02 11.90 15.93
N PRO A 10 -22.38 12.52 16.94
CA PRO A 10 -20.93 12.57 17.00
C PRO A 10 -20.35 11.22 17.41
N PHE A 11 -19.32 10.79 16.68
CA PHE A 11 -18.53 9.59 16.93
C PHE A 11 -17.77 9.75 18.25
N ALA A 12 -18.20 9.05 19.29
CA ALA A 12 -17.58 9.09 20.61
C ALA A 12 -16.19 8.42 20.57
N TYR A 13 -15.15 9.17 20.95
CA TYR A 13 -13.81 8.67 21.21
C TYR A 13 -13.75 8.29 22.70
N ASP A 14 -13.81 7.00 23.01
CA ASP A 14 -13.63 6.50 24.37
C ASP A 14 -12.15 6.48 24.74
N SER A 15 -11.83 7.04 25.90
CA SER A 15 -10.49 7.19 26.47
C SER A 15 -10.49 6.65 27.89
N ALA A 16 -9.36 6.03 28.28
CA ALA A 16 -9.00 5.40 29.56
C ALA A 16 -9.37 3.90 29.64
N SER A 17 -8.53 2.98 30.13
CA SER A 17 -7.56 3.08 31.22
C SER A 17 -6.50 1.94 31.19
N PRO A 18 -5.44 1.99 32.03
CA PRO A 18 -4.20 1.21 31.92
C PRO A 18 -4.22 -0.09 32.74
N SER A 19 -3.49 -1.11 32.30
CA SER A 19 -3.35 -2.38 33.02
C SER A 19 -1.90 -2.91 33.04
N GLU A 20 -1.32 -2.81 34.25
CA GLU A 20 -0.34 -3.66 34.98
C GLU A 20 0.87 -4.35 34.31
N PRO A 21 2.02 -4.43 35.05
CA PRO A 21 3.26 -5.06 34.59
C PRO A 21 3.24 -6.58 34.85
N ARG A 22 3.67 -7.37 33.86
CA ARG A 22 4.00 -8.80 34.03
C ARG A 22 5.47 -9.05 33.68
N THR A 23 6.28 -9.32 34.69
CA THR A 23 7.38 -10.29 34.65
C THR A 23 6.86 -11.59 35.31
N PRO A 24 7.34 -12.81 34.98
CA PRO A 24 8.78 -13.12 34.94
C PRO A 24 9.22 -14.25 33.97
N GLU A 25 10.51 -14.57 34.10
CA GLU A 25 11.16 -15.89 33.96
C GLU A 25 11.86 -16.32 32.64
N SER A 26 13.14 -16.59 32.84
CA SER A 26 14.14 -17.18 31.95
C SER A 26 13.84 -18.65 31.62
N ALA A 27 14.14 -19.05 30.37
CA ALA A 27 14.61 -20.40 30.08
C ALA A 27 15.44 -20.45 28.77
N SER A 28 16.73 -20.73 28.96
CA SER A 28 17.64 -21.60 28.20
C SER A 28 17.61 -21.68 26.66
N SER A 29 18.82 -21.46 26.14
CA SER A 29 19.42 -21.84 24.86
C SER A 29 18.89 -23.10 24.15
N ALA A 30 18.67 -22.96 22.85
CA ALA A 30 18.92 -24.01 21.86
C ALA A 30 19.45 -23.33 20.57
N SER A 31 20.70 -23.60 20.24
CA SER A 31 21.36 -23.13 19.03
C SER A 31 20.93 -24.00 17.85
N GLU A 32 19.94 -23.54 17.08
CA GLU A 32 19.67 -24.07 15.74
C GLU A 32 20.42 -23.21 14.72
N GLN A 33 21.53 -23.75 14.21
CA GLN A 33 22.22 -23.26 13.04
C GLN A 33 21.30 -23.44 11.82
N SER A 34 20.50 -22.42 11.51
CA SER A 34 19.77 -22.34 10.26
C SER A 34 20.75 -21.98 9.13
N ASN A 35 20.99 -22.92 8.22
CA ASN A 35 21.64 -22.68 6.94
C ASN A 35 20.73 -21.77 6.09
N ALA A 36 20.79 -20.46 6.33
CA ALA A 36 20.09 -19.45 5.55
C ALA A 36 20.76 -19.30 4.19
N SER A 37 19.95 -19.40 3.14
CA SER A 37 20.39 -19.20 1.75
C SER A 37 20.92 -17.78 1.53
N PRO A 38 21.92 -17.55 0.65
CA PRO A 38 22.62 -16.27 0.49
C PRO A 38 21.77 -15.01 0.23
N ILE A 39 20.48 -15.15 -0.09
CA ILE A 39 19.57 -14.04 -0.39
C ILE A 39 18.98 -13.42 0.89
N GLU A 40 18.92 -14.14 2.00
CA GLU A 40 18.37 -13.61 3.28
C GLU A 40 19.30 -12.62 3.97
N ASN A 41 20.59 -12.63 3.65
CA ASN A 41 21.59 -11.77 4.28
C ASN A 41 21.61 -10.32 3.73
N TYR A 42 20.94 -10.05 2.60
CA TYR A 42 20.84 -8.68 2.08
C TYR A 42 19.73 -7.84 2.74
N ILE A 43 18.97 -8.41 3.69
CA ILE A 43 17.92 -7.72 4.46
C ILE A 43 18.31 -7.63 5.96
N GLY A 44 19.58 -7.93 6.29
CA GLY A 44 20.06 -8.17 7.65
C GLY A 44 20.50 -6.95 8.47
N ASP A 45 20.76 -5.78 7.88
CA ASP A 45 21.33 -4.63 8.60
C ASP A 45 20.29 -3.57 9.05
N ALA A 46 18.99 -3.85 8.92
CA ALA A 46 17.92 -2.94 9.34
C ALA A 46 17.44 -3.16 10.79
N LYS A 47 18.16 -3.93 11.61
CA LYS A 47 17.76 -4.25 12.99
C LYS A 47 18.59 -3.48 14.04
N ARG A 48 18.54 -2.13 14.03
CA ARG A 48 18.77 -1.28 15.22
C ARG A 48 18.50 0.23 15.00
N SER A 49 17.28 0.62 14.61
CA SER A 49 16.71 1.93 14.97
C SER A 49 15.18 1.89 14.92
N LYS A 50 14.57 1.38 15.99
CA LYS A 50 13.11 1.40 16.19
C LYS A 50 12.69 2.72 16.86
N LEU A 51 12.78 3.82 16.12
CA LEU A 51 11.95 5.01 16.31
C LEU A 51 11.58 5.50 14.92
N THR A 52 10.30 5.74 14.72
CA THR A 52 9.67 5.81 13.42
C THR A 52 10.10 7.08 12.71
N ASP A 53 11.17 7.03 11.91
CA ASP A 53 11.36 8.10 10.94
C ASP A 53 10.36 7.85 9.81
N ARG A 54 9.15 8.38 10.02
CA ARG A 54 8.12 8.42 9.00
C ARG A 54 8.75 9.14 7.82
N ARG A 55 9.07 8.39 6.75
CA ARG A 55 9.62 8.97 5.51
C ARG A 55 8.82 10.24 5.18
N PRO A 56 9.50 11.38 4.99
CA PRO A 56 8.82 12.63 4.75
C PRO A 56 7.95 12.47 3.51
N TRP A 57 6.70 12.93 3.62
CA TRP A 57 5.72 12.93 2.53
C TRP A 57 6.31 13.71 1.36
N THR A 58 6.90 12.95 0.42
CA THR A 58 7.62 13.46 -0.76
C THR A 58 7.10 12.66 -1.94
N HIS A 59 5.95 13.03 -2.48
CA HIS A 59 5.43 12.39 -3.68
C HIS A 59 5.98 13.08 -4.94
N SER A 60 6.38 12.28 -5.93
CA SER A 60 6.93 12.78 -7.19
C SER A 60 5.97 13.73 -7.93
N LEU A 61 4.66 13.48 -7.81
CA LEU A 61 3.61 14.26 -8.47
C LEU A 61 3.18 15.53 -7.70
N GLU A 62 3.65 15.75 -6.46
CA GLU A 62 3.35 16.99 -5.73
C GLU A 62 3.86 18.22 -6.48
N LYS A 63 4.98 18.11 -7.20
CA LYS A 63 5.56 19.20 -7.99
C LYS A 63 4.71 19.62 -9.18
N ALA A 64 3.79 18.76 -9.63
CA ALA A 64 2.86 19.08 -10.71
C ALA A 64 1.58 19.74 -10.20
N LEU A 65 1.24 19.54 -8.92
CA LEU A 65 0.02 20.04 -8.29
C LEU A 65 0.25 21.34 -7.50
N PHE A 66 1.41 21.48 -6.87
CA PHE A 66 1.74 22.60 -6.01
C PHE A 66 2.89 23.42 -6.59
N ASN A 67 2.73 24.74 -6.58
CA ASN A 67 3.80 25.68 -6.86
C ASN A 67 4.88 25.62 -5.74
N PRO A 68 6.17 25.91 -5.97
CA PRO A 68 7.18 25.90 -4.90
C PRO A 68 6.83 26.81 -3.72
N PHE A 69 6.12 27.91 -3.97
CA PHE A 69 5.58 28.77 -2.92
C PHE A 69 4.59 28.03 -2.01
N GLU A 70 3.65 27.30 -2.60
CA GLU A 70 2.65 26.51 -1.86
C GLU A 70 3.28 25.33 -1.13
N LEU A 71 4.32 24.71 -1.70
CA LEU A 71 5.11 23.67 -1.02
C LEU A 71 5.84 24.21 0.21
N SER A 72 6.28 25.46 0.19
CA SER A 72 6.96 26.11 1.32
C SER A 72 5.99 26.57 2.41
N MET A 73 4.78 26.99 2.02
CA MET A 73 3.78 27.57 2.93
C MET A 73 2.84 26.51 3.52
N LEU A 74 2.42 25.53 2.72
CA LEU A 74 1.51 24.49 3.15
C LEU A 74 2.27 23.32 3.78
N GLY A 75 1.95 23.04 5.04
CA GLY A 75 2.44 21.86 5.73
C GLY A 75 1.88 20.56 5.16
N VAL A 76 2.57 19.45 5.41
CA VAL A 76 2.20 18.11 4.93
C VAL A 76 0.75 17.74 5.25
N SER A 77 0.24 18.10 6.43
CA SER A 77 -1.13 17.82 6.86
C SER A 77 -2.20 18.46 5.96
N GLN A 78 -1.89 19.59 5.32
CA GLN A 78 -2.80 20.29 4.42
C GLN A 78 -2.60 19.85 2.96
N ARG A 79 -1.35 19.59 2.57
CA ARG A 79 -1.03 19.15 1.20
C ARG A 79 -1.56 17.76 0.89
N ARG A 80 -1.46 16.82 1.83
CA ARG A 80 -1.85 15.42 1.63
C ARG A 80 -3.33 15.25 1.24
N PRO A 81 -4.31 15.87 1.93
CA PRO A 81 -5.71 15.82 1.51
C PRO A 81 -5.94 16.37 0.10
N ILE A 82 -5.34 17.51 -0.24
CA ILE A 82 -5.49 18.14 -1.56
C ILE A 82 -4.92 17.22 -2.65
N TYR A 83 -3.73 16.65 -2.40
CA TYR A 83 -3.11 15.70 -3.30
C TYR A 83 -4.00 14.47 -3.54
N ILE A 84 -4.52 13.87 -2.46
CA ILE A 84 -5.40 12.70 -2.57
C ILE A 84 -6.67 13.04 -3.34
N ALA A 85 -7.34 14.15 -2.99
CA ALA A 85 -8.55 14.59 -3.68
C ALA A 85 -8.31 14.86 -5.18
N SER A 86 -7.13 15.41 -5.53
CA SER A 86 -6.78 15.64 -6.93
C SER A 86 -6.57 14.33 -7.71
N LEU A 87 -5.99 13.31 -7.08
CA LEU A 87 -5.84 11.98 -7.69
C LEU A 87 -7.20 11.30 -7.85
N GLU A 88 -8.05 11.39 -6.83
CA GLU A 88 -9.42 10.85 -6.87
C GLU A 88 -10.22 11.49 -8.00
N ALA A 89 -10.22 12.82 -8.11
CA ALA A 89 -10.89 13.53 -9.19
C ALA A 89 -10.36 13.16 -10.58
N TYR A 90 -9.06 12.89 -10.71
CA TYR A 90 -8.47 12.44 -11.97
C TYR A 90 -8.91 11.01 -12.33
N ILE A 91 -8.95 10.11 -11.34
CA ILE A 91 -9.46 8.74 -11.50
C ILE A 91 -10.93 8.78 -11.92
N ASP A 92 -11.75 9.61 -11.26
CA ASP A 92 -13.16 9.77 -11.61
C ASP A 92 -13.35 10.28 -13.04
N ARG A 93 -12.50 11.22 -13.49
CA ARG A 93 -12.49 11.68 -14.88
C ARG A 93 -12.13 10.55 -15.85
N LEU A 94 -11.13 9.74 -15.53
CA LEU A 94 -10.76 8.59 -16.38
C LEU A 94 -11.91 7.57 -16.46
N HIS A 95 -12.59 7.30 -15.35
CA HIS A 95 -13.76 6.44 -15.34
C HIS A 95 -14.88 7.01 -16.21
N ALA A 96 -15.18 8.31 -16.11
CA ALA A 96 -16.18 8.95 -16.96
C ALA A 96 -15.80 8.90 -18.46
N GLN A 97 -14.51 9.04 -18.79
CA GLN A 97 -14.03 8.89 -20.16
C GLN A 97 -14.19 7.46 -20.67
N LEU A 98 -13.89 6.45 -19.84
CA LEU A 98 -14.07 5.04 -20.18
C LEU A 98 -15.54 4.67 -20.37
N GLU A 99 -16.43 5.17 -19.51
CA GLU A 99 -17.88 5.00 -19.67
C GLU A 99 -18.38 5.56 -21.00
N GLY A 100 -17.84 6.71 -21.44
CA GLY A 100 -18.16 7.32 -22.72
C GLY A 100 -17.68 6.52 -23.95
N LEU A 101 -16.64 5.70 -23.82
CA LEU A 101 -16.16 4.81 -24.89
C LEU A 101 -17.00 3.53 -25.03
N GLY A 102 -17.84 3.23 -24.03
CA GLY A 102 -18.75 2.09 -24.05
C GLY A 102 -18.30 0.91 -23.17
N PRO A 103 -19.19 -0.05 -22.93
CA PRO A 103 -19.00 -1.11 -21.93
C PRO A 103 -17.94 -2.15 -22.31
N GLU A 104 -17.57 -2.25 -23.60
CA GLU A 104 -16.57 -3.21 -24.08
C GLU A 104 -15.14 -2.83 -23.68
N PHE A 105 -14.89 -1.57 -23.35
CA PHE A 105 -13.58 -1.09 -22.91
C PHE A 105 -13.35 -1.26 -21.41
N TYR A 106 -14.38 -1.64 -20.65
CA TYR A 106 -14.22 -1.93 -19.24
C TYR A 106 -13.66 -3.35 -19.07
N PRO A 107 -12.55 -3.55 -18.33
CA PRO A 107 -11.93 -4.86 -18.16
C PRO A 107 -12.82 -5.87 -17.42
N ILE A 108 -13.90 -5.40 -16.77
CA ILE A 108 -14.84 -6.19 -15.97
C ILE A 108 -16.25 -5.68 -16.27
N ALA A 109 -17.21 -6.58 -16.46
CA ALA A 109 -18.60 -6.19 -16.70
C ALA A 109 -19.20 -5.45 -15.50
N LEU A 110 -19.93 -4.36 -15.75
CA LEU A 110 -20.55 -3.52 -14.70
C LEU A 110 -21.43 -4.30 -13.71
N ASN A 111 -22.05 -5.38 -14.17
CA ASN A 111 -22.89 -6.26 -13.36
C ASN A 111 -22.08 -6.99 -12.26
N GLU A 112 -20.78 -7.20 -12.46
CA GLU A 112 -19.91 -7.85 -11.48
C GLU A 112 -19.45 -6.88 -10.38
N PHE A 113 -19.34 -5.58 -10.69
CA PHE A 113 -19.07 -4.55 -9.69
C PHE A 113 -20.18 -4.44 -8.65
N GLY A 114 -21.41 -4.82 -8.99
CA GLY A 114 -22.52 -4.92 -8.04
C GLY A 114 -22.20 -5.77 -6.82
N ARG A 115 -21.35 -6.81 -6.96
CA ARG A 115 -20.92 -7.68 -5.83
C ARG A 115 -19.93 -6.99 -4.89
N LEU A 116 -19.20 -5.98 -5.37
CA LEU A 116 -18.21 -5.23 -4.60
C LEU A 116 -18.78 -3.94 -4.01
N LYS A 117 -19.91 -3.46 -4.55
CA LYS A 117 -20.64 -2.31 -4.06
C LYS A 117 -21.14 -2.58 -2.63
N GLY A 118 -20.64 -1.82 -1.67
CA GLY A 118 -20.93 -2.02 -0.24
C GLY A 118 -19.85 -2.78 0.54
N SER A 119 -18.75 -3.19 -0.11
CA SER A 119 -17.55 -3.61 0.63
C SER A 119 -17.04 -2.43 1.47
N GLY A 120 -16.92 -2.63 2.78
CA GLY A 120 -16.46 -1.59 3.69
C GLY A 120 -15.00 -1.22 3.42
N VAL A 121 -14.66 0.06 3.61
CA VAL A 121 -13.30 0.60 3.36
C VAL A 121 -12.21 -0.25 4.03
N ARG A 122 -12.46 -0.79 5.22
CA ARG A 122 -11.50 -1.68 5.92
C ARG A 122 -11.26 -2.99 5.16
N THR A 123 -12.32 -3.62 4.68
CA THR A 123 -12.26 -4.88 3.92
C THR A 123 -11.56 -4.66 2.60
N SER A 124 -11.97 -3.63 1.85
CA SER A 124 -11.38 -3.32 0.54
C SER A 124 -9.90 -2.98 0.66
N LYS A 125 -9.50 -2.23 1.72
CA LYS A 125 -8.07 -1.97 2.02
C LYS A 125 -7.30 -3.25 2.34
N GLY A 126 -7.89 -4.18 3.10
CA GLY A 126 -7.28 -5.47 3.41
C GLY A 126 -7.06 -6.33 2.17
N GLN A 127 -8.08 -6.41 1.30
CA GLN A 127 -7.99 -7.12 0.03
C GLN A 127 -6.92 -6.52 -0.89
N LEU A 128 -6.92 -5.18 -1.03
CA LEU A 128 -5.91 -4.48 -1.83
C LEU A 128 -4.49 -4.70 -1.30
N ALA A 129 -4.31 -4.71 0.03
CA ALA A 129 -3.02 -4.99 0.64
C ALA A 129 -2.52 -6.41 0.35
N SER A 130 -3.41 -7.41 0.39
CA SER A 130 -3.09 -8.79 -0.01
C SER A 130 -2.67 -8.85 -1.48
N LEU A 131 -3.47 -8.27 -2.36
CA LEU A 131 -3.22 -8.27 -3.80
C LEU A 131 -1.90 -7.57 -4.14
N HIS A 132 -1.61 -6.43 -3.50
CA HIS A 132 -0.33 -5.75 -3.68
C HIS A 132 0.85 -6.60 -3.19
N HIS A 133 0.70 -7.31 -2.07
CA HIS A 133 1.73 -8.24 -1.60
C HIS A 133 1.98 -9.35 -2.62
N GLU A 134 0.92 -9.95 -3.16
CA GLU A 134 1.00 -11.00 -4.18
C GLU A 134 1.70 -10.50 -5.46
N ILE A 135 1.38 -9.29 -5.93
CA ILE A 135 2.06 -8.67 -7.08
C ILE A 135 3.56 -8.54 -6.83
N ILE A 136 3.96 -8.04 -5.64
CA ILE A 136 5.38 -7.88 -5.30
C ILE A 136 6.09 -9.23 -5.29
N GLN A 137 5.47 -10.27 -4.73
CA GLN A 137 6.05 -11.62 -4.72
C GLN A 137 6.18 -12.17 -6.14
N ALA A 138 5.12 -12.08 -6.95
CA ALA A 138 5.15 -12.51 -8.34
C ALA A 138 6.26 -11.80 -9.14
N HIS A 139 6.45 -10.49 -8.91
CA HIS A 139 7.50 -9.71 -9.56
C HIS A 139 8.90 -10.19 -9.16
N LYS A 140 9.14 -10.49 -7.88
CA LYS A 140 10.42 -11.05 -7.42
C LYS A 140 10.72 -12.40 -8.09
N HIS A 141 9.72 -13.28 -8.13
CA HIS A 141 9.87 -14.59 -8.76
C HIS A 141 10.16 -14.46 -10.27
N LEU A 142 9.50 -13.51 -10.95
CA LEU A 142 9.74 -13.23 -12.36
C LEU A 142 11.20 -12.80 -12.60
N LEU A 143 11.73 -11.88 -11.80
CA LEU A 143 13.12 -11.42 -11.91
C LEU A 143 14.12 -12.55 -11.64
N GLU A 144 13.85 -13.43 -10.67
CA GLU A 144 14.70 -14.58 -10.40
C GLU A 144 14.72 -15.56 -11.58
N LEU A 145 13.55 -15.87 -12.13
CA LEU A 145 13.44 -16.72 -13.33
C LEU A 145 14.14 -16.11 -14.53
N GLN A 146 14.01 -14.79 -14.75
CA GLN A 146 14.75 -14.08 -15.81
C GLN A 146 16.27 -14.22 -15.61
N ARG A 147 16.77 -14.01 -14.38
CA ARG A 147 18.21 -14.17 -14.07
C ARG A 147 18.70 -15.59 -14.35
N MET A 148 17.94 -16.60 -13.94
CA MET A 148 18.29 -18.01 -14.19
C MET A 148 18.30 -18.34 -15.68
N ASN A 149 17.29 -17.87 -16.41
CA ASN A 149 17.18 -18.09 -17.84
C ASN A 149 18.33 -17.43 -18.61
N GLU A 150 18.71 -16.20 -18.27
CA GLU A 150 19.89 -15.55 -18.83
C GLU A 150 21.19 -16.33 -18.56
N GLY A 151 21.32 -16.92 -17.37
CA GLY A 151 22.43 -17.79 -17.02
C GLY A 151 22.50 -19.03 -17.91
N LEU A 152 21.36 -19.70 -18.11
CA LEU A 152 21.26 -20.88 -18.97
C LEU A 152 21.53 -20.58 -20.45
N VAL A 153 21.02 -19.47 -20.96
CA VAL A 153 21.28 -19.04 -22.34
C VAL A 153 22.78 -18.81 -22.53
N LYS A 154 23.45 -18.14 -21.59
CA LYS A 154 24.91 -17.91 -21.65
C LYS A 154 25.71 -19.21 -21.64
N THR A 155 25.36 -20.20 -20.82
CA THR A 155 26.07 -21.49 -20.80
C THR A 155 25.84 -22.29 -22.08
N SER A 156 24.62 -22.26 -22.64
CA SER A 156 24.31 -22.96 -23.90
C SER A 156 25.05 -22.40 -25.13
N HIS A 157 25.37 -21.10 -25.13
CA HIS A 157 26.16 -20.47 -26.19
C HIS A 157 27.67 -20.68 -26.03
N ALA A 158 28.15 -21.03 -24.83
CA ALA A 158 29.57 -21.28 -24.56
C ALA A 158 30.01 -22.71 -24.93
N GLU A 159 29.09 -23.65 -25.10
CA GLU A 159 29.34 -25.05 -25.50
C GLU A 159 29.36 -25.29 -27.02
N LYS A 160 29.29 -24.23 -27.85
CA LYS A 160 29.43 -24.30 -29.31
C LYS A 160 30.70 -23.61 -29.77
#